data_AF-A0A0D6LGF8-F1
#
_entry.id   AF-A0A0D6LGF8-F1
#
_cell.length_a   1.000
_cell.length_b   1.000
_cell.length_c   1.000
_cell.angle_alpha   90.00
_cell.angle_beta   90.00
_cell.angle_gamma   90.00
#
_symmetry.space_group_name_H-M   'P 1'
#
loop_
_entity.id
_entity.type
_entity.pdbx_description
1 polymer ?
#
loop_
_entity_poly.entity_id
_entity_poly.type
_entity_poly.pdbx_seq_one_letter_code
_entity_poly.pdbx_strand_id
1 'polypeptide(L)'
;MSRQILGEWDEAPRSSESQLQSSGKRNAGLRAGRVGPQMAFQRQPNPPSLIHEDATRDPFDFPAHVNRVVLSKLHSFLSRRDLLAMAASECHENTTLAEYWMKTKQKSVPTRDSWERFYAQIGTCSVYNDDKTVDDLLTDLNRAKIKAAKLVFTFDNDKQAVFKPMRFGRDYESDPNHFYFSDFERHNAEIATFHLDRVLGFRRAVPTVGRIVNMTSELYDKAEKKLKKTFFISPAKNHCFVSRCDYYCDTTHAICGLPDLKEGSVQVFLPDEGVVPRRHNRSPYRRTYSKKNQVAEWQSDMNYCTDKVKVKRQYAHGRKLLDLVDLHILDYLIGTTF
;
A
#
# COMPACT_ATOMS: atom_id res chain seq x y z
N MET A 1 -23.19 11.63 -33.11
CA MET A 1 -23.67 12.66 -32.16
C MET A 1 -23.16 12.24 -30.78
N SER A 2 -21.94 12.62 -30.41
CA SER A 2 -21.53 13.92 -29.87
C SER A 2 -21.77 14.03 -28.35
N ARG A 3 -20.62 13.98 -27.65
CA ARG A 3 -20.20 14.78 -26.49
C ARG A 3 -20.65 14.41 -25.06
N GLN A 4 -19.59 14.35 -24.24
CA GLN A 4 -19.45 14.84 -22.86
C GLN A 4 -20.22 14.10 -21.76
N ILE A 5 -19.48 13.27 -20.99
CA ILE A 5 -19.39 13.41 -19.52
C ILE A 5 -17.94 13.14 -19.11
N LEU A 6 -17.14 14.21 -19.11
CA LEU A 6 -15.90 14.37 -18.35
C LEU A 6 -16.23 15.47 -17.33
N GLY A 7 -16.16 15.17 -16.04
CA GLY A 7 -16.31 16.16 -14.98
C GLY A 7 -16.45 15.53 -13.60
N GLU A 8 -15.72 16.08 -12.64
CA GLU A 8 -15.72 15.79 -11.19
C GLU A 8 -14.72 14.75 -10.66
N TRP A 9 -13.44 14.95 -11.00
CA TRP A 9 -12.33 14.72 -10.07
C TRP A 9 -11.27 15.81 -10.28
N ASP A 10 -11.65 17.07 -10.08
CA ASP A 10 -10.71 18.20 -10.01
C ASP A 10 -10.94 18.90 -8.66
N GLU A 11 -10.30 18.41 -7.61
CA GLU A 11 -9.69 19.21 -6.53
C GLU A 11 -9.24 18.30 -5.36
N ALA A 12 -7.95 17.94 -5.37
CA ALA A 12 -7.28 17.50 -4.15
C ALA A 12 -7.14 18.69 -3.18
N PRO A 13 -7.11 18.47 -1.85
CA PRO A 13 -6.97 19.55 -0.87
C PRO A 13 -5.69 20.35 -1.12
N ARG A 14 -5.84 21.62 -1.49
CA ARG A 14 -4.71 22.53 -1.73
C ARG A 14 -3.94 22.72 -0.42
N SER A 15 -2.74 22.17 -0.31
CA SER A 15 -1.81 22.49 0.77
C SER A 15 -1.42 23.97 0.68
N SER A 16 -1.50 24.69 1.79
CA SER A 16 -1.23 26.14 1.90
C SER A 16 0.19 26.58 1.56
N GLU A 17 1.05 25.68 1.05
CA GLU A 17 2.40 26.00 0.58
C GLU A 17 2.41 26.58 -0.85
N SER A 18 1.36 26.38 -1.64
CA SER A 18 1.27 26.91 -3.01
C SER A 18 0.88 28.40 -3.09
N GLN A 19 0.46 29.02 -1.99
CA GLN A 19 0.03 30.44 -1.98
C GLN A 19 1.14 31.44 -1.61
N LEU A 20 2.34 31.00 -1.22
CA LEU A 20 3.41 31.93 -0.82
C LEU A 20 4.31 32.43 -1.96
N GLN A 21 4.09 32.00 -3.21
CA GLN A 21 4.96 32.38 -4.34
C GLN A 21 4.41 33.49 -5.26
N SER A 22 3.27 34.12 -4.93
CA SER A 22 2.70 35.17 -5.78
C SER A 22 2.26 36.43 -5.03
N SER A 23 3.18 37.10 -4.32
CA SER A 23 3.01 38.52 -3.98
C SER A 23 4.32 39.14 -3.52
N GLY A 24 4.86 40.09 -4.30
CA GLY A 24 5.90 41.00 -3.81
C GLY A 24 7.00 41.36 -4.81
N LYS A 25 6.70 42.23 -5.78
CA LYS A 25 7.73 43.08 -6.38
C LYS A 25 8.15 44.12 -5.34
N ARG A 26 9.40 44.07 -4.86
CA ARG A 26 10.13 45.23 -4.33
C ARG A 26 11.64 44.92 -4.31
N ASN A 27 12.41 45.81 -4.91
CA ASN A 27 13.88 45.81 -4.94
C ASN A 27 14.46 45.79 -3.51
N ALA A 28 15.33 44.83 -3.21
CA ALA A 28 16.31 44.90 -2.14
C ALA A 28 17.54 44.05 -2.53
N GLY A 29 18.73 44.60 -2.28
CA GLY A 29 20.00 44.20 -2.89
C GLY A 29 20.41 42.73 -2.75
N LEU A 30 21.13 42.27 -3.79
CA LEU A 30 21.84 41.00 -3.87
C LEU A 30 22.80 40.84 -2.69
N ARG A 31 22.40 40.08 -1.67
CA ARG A 31 23.35 39.31 -0.85
C ARG A 31 23.34 37.88 -1.40
N ALA A 32 24.48 37.45 -1.93
CA ALA A 32 24.72 36.06 -2.28
C ALA A 32 24.64 35.21 -1.00
N GLY A 33 23.45 34.70 -0.71
CA GLY A 33 23.27 33.67 0.31
C GLY A 33 24.06 32.45 -0.13
N ARG A 34 25.00 32.01 0.72
CA ARG A 34 25.66 30.72 0.55
C ARG A 34 24.58 29.66 0.45
N VAL A 35 24.41 29.08 -0.74
CA VAL A 35 23.65 27.84 -0.92
C VAL A 35 24.44 26.80 -0.13
N GLY A 36 23.97 26.47 1.08
CA GLY A 36 24.50 25.33 1.82
C GLY A 36 24.40 24.08 0.94
N PRO A 37 25.28 23.09 1.12
CA PRO A 37 25.21 21.86 0.34
C PRO A 37 23.79 21.30 0.43
N GLN A 38 23.09 21.21 -0.70
CA GLN A 38 21.87 20.41 -0.77
C GLN A 38 22.24 19.01 -0.31
N MET A 39 21.61 18.54 0.78
CA MET A 39 21.81 17.17 1.22
C MET A 39 21.53 16.25 0.03
N ALA A 40 22.53 15.44 -0.34
CA ALA A 40 22.41 14.58 -1.49
C ALA A 40 21.22 13.63 -1.27
N PHE A 41 20.28 13.61 -2.20
CA PHE A 41 19.19 12.65 -2.17
C PHE A 41 19.76 11.23 -2.08
N GLN A 42 19.22 10.42 -1.17
CA GLN A 42 19.81 9.13 -0.83
C GLN A 42 19.90 8.23 -2.07
N ARG A 43 21.02 7.53 -2.20
CA ARG A 43 21.28 6.65 -3.34
C ARG A 43 20.25 5.52 -3.37
N GLN A 44 19.84 5.14 -4.58
CA GLN A 44 18.98 3.98 -4.81
C GLN A 44 19.88 2.75 -5.04
N PRO A 45 19.94 1.79 -4.11
CA PRO A 45 20.83 0.64 -4.22
C PRO A 45 20.25 -0.42 -5.16
N ASN A 46 21.06 -1.45 -5.45
CA ASN A 46 20.59 -2.66 -6.10
C ASN A 46 19.55 -3.40 -5.25
N PRO A 47 18.67 -4.21 -5.86
CA PRO A 47 17.82 -5.14 -5.13
C PRO A 47 18.67 -6.00 -4.18
N PRO A 48 18.32 -6.13 -2.88
CA PRO A 48 19.13 -6.86 -1.91
C PRO A 48 19.40 -8.31 -2.32
N SER A 49 18.46 -8.97 -2.98
CA SER A 49 18.62 -10.34 -3.49
C SER A 49 19.69 -10.50 -4.59
N LEU A 50 20.16 -9.41 -5.19
CA LEU A 50 21.26 -9.44 -6.17
C LEU A 50 22.62 -9.15 -5.51
N ILE A 51 22.62 -8.78 -4.23
CA ILE A 51 23.81 -8.51 -3.45
C ILE A 51 24.03 -9.74 -2.57
N HIS A 52 25.23 -10.31 -2.58
CA HIS A 52 25.59 -11.32 -1.59
C HIS A 52 25.76 -10.63 -0.23
N GLU A 53 24.69 -10.57 0.55
CA GLU A 53 24.79 -10.27 1.98
C GLU A 53 25.25 -11.51 2.73
N ASP A 54 25.99 -11.26 3.81
CA ASP A 54 26.51 -12.28 4.70
C ASP A 54 25.34 -12.94 5.45
N ALA A 55 24.87 -14.07 4.95
CA ALA A 55 23.76 -14.85 5.50
C ALA A 55 24.04 -15.45 6.89
N THR A 56 25.15 -15.08 7.52
CA THR A 56 25.58 -15.54 8.85
C THR A 56 24.97 -14.74 10.00
N ARG A 57 24.37 -13.57 9.74
CA ARG A 57 23.72 -12.78 10.79
C ARG A 57 22.36 -13.39 11.14
N ASP A 58 22.19 -13.81 12.39
CA ASP A 58 20.90 -14.27 12.91
C ASP A 58 19.92 -13.07 13.00
N PRO A 59 18.80 -13.08 12.26
CA PRO A 59 17.80 -12.00 12.33
C PRO A 59 17.08 -11.93 13.68
N PHE A 60 17.24 -12.94 14.54
CA PHE A 60 16.63 -13.02 15.88
C PHE A 60 17.62 -12.80 17.02
N ASP A 61 18.86 -12.39 16.73
CA ASP A 61 19.86 -12.04 17.75
C ASP A 61 19.57 -10.65 18.37
N PHE A 62 18.50 -10.61 19.16
CA PHE A 62 18.13 -9.46 19.97
C PHE A 62 17.40 -9.90 21.25
N PRO A 63 17.59 -9.20 22.38
CA PRO A 63 16.88 -9.53 23.61
C PRO A 63 15.40 -9.16 23.49
N ALA A 64 14.51 -10.10 23.83
CA ALA A 64 13.08 -9.87 23.94
C ALA A 64 12.59 -10.27 25.34
N HIS A 65 11.85 -9.37 26.01
CA HIS A 65 11.34 -9.60 27.36
C HIS A 65 9.81 -9.63 27.37
N VAL A 66 9.24 -10.74 27.87
CA VAL A 66 7.80 -10.89 28.03
C VAL A 66 7.41 -10.61 29.49
N ASN A 67 6.49 -9.66 29.70
CA ASN A 67 5.96 -9.38 31.03
C ASN A 67 5.07 -10.54 31.51
N ARG A 68 5.62 -11.38 32.41
CA ARG A 68 4.93 -12.57 32.94
C ARG A 68 3.71 -12.24 33.79
N VAL A 69 3.67 -11.08 34.45
CA VAL A 69 2.51 -10.65 35.25
C VAL A 69 1.32 -10.36 34.34
N VAL A 70 1.55 -9.60 33.27
CA VAL A 70 0.50 -9.31 32.27
C VAL A 70 0.05 -10.58 31.58
N LEU A 71 0.99 -11.44 31.14
CA LEU A 71 0.68 -12.72 30.52
C LEU A 71 -0.19 -13.61 31.41
N SER A 72 0.13 -13.71 32.70
CA SER A 72 -0.63 -14.53 33.65
C SER A 72 -2.04 -13.99 33.88
N LYS A 73 -2.19 -12.66 33.94
CA LYS A 73 -3.49 -12.01 34.02
C LYS A 73 -4.33 -12.32 32.77
N LEU A 74 -3.77 -12.13 31.58
CA LEU A 74 -4.44 -12.41 30.32
C LEU A 74 -4.88 -13.87 30.23
N HIS A 75 -3.99 -14.80 30.57
CA HIS A 75 -4.31 -16.23 30.60
C HIS A 75 -5.50 -16.50 31.54
N SER A 76 -5.45 -16.02 32.78
CA SER A 76 -6.54 -16.20 33.76
C SER A 76 -7.89 -15.65 33.27
N PHE A 77 -7.89 -14.48 32.60
CA PHE A 77 -9.11 -13.89 32.04
C PHE A 77 -9.68 -14.67 30.85
N LEU A 78 -8.82 -15.31 30.06
CA LEU A 78 -9.21 -16.02 28.83
C LEU A 78 -9.55 -17.50 29.08
N SER A 79 -8.92 -18.18 30.04
CA SER A 79 -9.13 -19.61 30.31
C SER A 79 -10.57 -19.99 30.65
N ARG A 80 -11.40 -19.02 31.05
CA ARG A 80 -12.81 -19.24 31.41
C ARG A 80 -13.79 -18.95 30.27
N ARG A 81 -13.29 -18.66 29.06
CA ARG A 81 -14.12 -18.28 27.90
C ARG A 81 -13.98 -19.32 26.80
N ASP A 82 -15.10 -19.61 26.13
CA ASP A 82 -15.11 -20.45 24.95
C ASP A 82 -14.76 -19.61 23.71
N LEU A 83 -13.47 -19.49 23.44
CA LEU A 83 -12.96 -18.72 22.30
C LEU A 83 -13.33 -19.35 20.96
N LEU A 84 -13.54 -20.67 20.90
CA LEU A 84 -13.92 -21.37 19.67
C LEU A 84 -15.35 -21.03 19.27
N ALA A 85 -16.29 -21.05 20.24
CA ALA A 85 -17.66 -20.63 20.00
C ALA A 85 -17.75 -19.14 19.60
N MET A 86 -16.94 -18.28 20.23
CA MET A 86 -16.87 -16.87 19.86
C MET A 86 -16.34 -16.68 18.43
N ALA A 87 -15.24 -17.33 18.07
CA ALA A 87 -14.65 -17.26 16.73
C ALA A 87 -15.61 -17.75 15.64
N ALA A 88 -16.36 -18.83 15.90
CA ALA A 88 -17.36 -19.35 14.98
C ALA A 88 -18.50 -18.34 14.68
N SER A 89 -18.73 -17.37 15.57
CA SER A 89 -19.77 -16.35 15.42
C SER A 89 -19.33 -15.09 14.67
N GLU A 90 -18.04 -14.94 14.35
CA GLU A 90 -17.47 -13.74 13.72
C GLU A 90 -17.90 -13.57 12.25
N CYS A 91 -18.15 -14.69 11.55
CA CYS A 91 -18.58 -14.73 10.17
C CYS A 91 -19.97 -15.35 10.04
N HIS A 92 -20.98 -14.52 9.78
CA HIS A 92 -22.38 -14.99 9.72
C HIS A 92 -22.71 -15.82 8.47
N GLU A 93 -22.12 -15.47 7.32
CA GLU A 93 -22.28 -16.17 6.07
C GLU A 93 -20.91 -16.24 5.42
N ASN A 94 -20.42 -17.45 5.15
CA ASN A 94 -19.13 -17.69 4.49
C ASN A 94 -19.40 -18.17 3.06
N THR A 95 -19.56 -17.21 2.15
CA THR A 95 -19.87 -17.48 0.74
C THR A 95 -18.80 -16.81 -0.10
N THR A 96 -18.29 -17.52 -1.09
CA THR A 96 -17.35 -16.98 -2.07
C THR A 96 -18.08 -16.20 -3.15
N LEU A 97 -17.33 -15.37 -3.85
CA LEU A 97 -17.82 -14.57 -4.95
C LEU A 97 -18.39 -15.45 -6.08
N ALA A 98 -17.77 -16.60 -6.35
CA ALA A 98 -18.27 -17.60 -7.30
C ALA A 98 -19.60 -18.23 -6.88
N GLU A 99 -19.73 -18.64 -5.62
CA GLU A 99 -20.97 -19.20 -5.08
C GLU A 99 -22.11 -18.16 -5.08
N TYR A 100 -21.80 -16.92 -4.70
CA TYR A 100 -22.75 -15.81 -4.75
C TYR A 100 -23.26 -15.58 -6.17
N TRP A 101 -22.38 -15.56 -7.17
CA TRP A 101 -22.77 -15.36 -8.57
C TRP A 101 -23.60 -16.50 -9.12
N MET A 102 -23.24 -17.74 -8.77
CA MET A 102 -24.02 -18.90 -9.18
C MET A 102 -25.42 -18.84 -8.57
N LYS A 103 -25.53 -18.54 -7.27
CA LYS A 103 -26.81 -18.47 -6.54
C LYS A 103 -27.71 -17.33 -7.00
N THR A 104 -27.16 -16.14 -7.23
CA THR A 104 -27.96 -14.92 -7.47
C THR A 104 -28.12 -14.56 -8.95
N LYS A 105 -27.19 -14.97 -9.81
CA LYS A 105 -27.19 -14.61 -11.24
C LYS A 105 -27.20 -15.83 -12.17
N GLN A 106 -27.11 -17.06 -11.65
CA GLN A 106 -26.98 -18.30 -12.44
C GLN A 106 -25.82 -18.22 -13.45
N LYS A 107 -24.71 -17.60 -13.05
CA LYS A 107 -23.50 -17.44 -13.88
C LYS A 107 -22.30 -18.06 -13.18
N SER A 108 -21.55 -18.86 -13.92
CA SER A 108 -20.24 -19.35 -13.48
C SER A 108 -19.19 -18.25 -13.54
N VAL A 109 -18.40 -18.08 -12.48
CA VAL A 109 -17.21 -17.23 -12.52
C VAL A 109 -16.07 -18.01 -13.20
N PRO A 110 -15.40 -17.44 -14.21
CA PRO A 110 -14.23 -18.06 -14.84
C PRO A 110 -13.11 -18.36 -13.84
N THR A 111 -12.34 -19.42 -14.10
CA THR A 111 -11.22 -19.89 -13.25
C THR A 111 -10.01 -20.32 -14.08
N ARG A 112 -9.79 -19.68 -15.24
CA ARG A 112 -8.83 -20.13 -16.27
C ARG A 112 -7.38 -19.88 -15.89
N ASP A 113 -7.13 -18.85 -15.08
CA ASP A 113 -5.82 -18.47 -14.57
C ASP A 113 -5.85 -18.23 -13.06
N SER A 114 -4.69 -17.95 -12.46
CA SER A 114 -4.57 -17.70 -11.01
C SER A 114 -5.31 -16.44 -10.54
N TRP A 115 -5.42 -15.39 -11.38
CA TRP A 115 -6.22 -14.19 -11.06
C TRP A 115 -7.70 -14.55 -10.98
N GLU A 116 -8.21 -15.26 -11.97
CA GLU A 116 -9.61 -15.68 -12.02
C GLU A 116 -9.96 -16.62 -10.87
N ARG A 117 -9.09 -17.58 -10.54
CA ARG A 117 -9.24 -18.43 -9.35
C ARG A 117 -9.26 -17.61 -8.05
N PHE A 118 -8.35 -16.65 -7.91
CA PHE A 118 -8.34 -15.73 -6.77
C PHE A 118 -9.65 -14.92 -6.69
N TYR A 119 -10.08 -14.29 -7.77
CA TYR A 119 -11.32 -13.50 -7.80
C TYR A 119 -12.54 -14.34 -7.44
N ALA A 120 -12.65 -15.56 -7.99
CA ALA A 120 -13.72 -16.49 -7.71
C ALA A 120 -13.82 -16.84 -6.21
N GLN A 121 -12.68 -16.92 -5.52
CA GLN A 121 -12.58 -17.31 -4.12
C GLN A 121 -12.66 -16.15 -3.11
N ILE A 122 -12.76 -14.89 -3.56
CA ILE A 122 -12.97 -13.76 -2.65
C ILE A 122 -14.21 -14.02 -1.80
N GLY A 123 -14.05 -14.01 -0.47
CA GLY A 123 -15.11 -14.35 0.48
C GLY A 123 -15.82 -13.14 1.05
N THR A 124 -16.93 -13.40 1.71
CA THR A 124 -17.69 -12.42 2.51
C THR A 124 -16.97 -11.95 3.78
N CYS A 125 -16.06 -12.77 4.33
CA CYS A 125 -15.37 -12.51 5.60
C CYS A 125 -13.84 -12.39 5.49
N SER A 126 -13.27 -12.77 4.34
CA SER A 126 -11.84 -12.75 4.03
C SER A 126 -11.62 -12.56 2.53
N VAL A 127 -10.50 -11.95 2.16
CA VAL A 127 -10.14 -11.73 0.75
C VAL A 127 -9.66 -13.03 0.10
N TYR A 128 -9.06 -13.94 0.88
CA TYR A 128 -8.64 -15.27 0.43
C TYR A 128 -8.65 -16.27 1.60
N ASN A 129 -8.80 -17.56 1.31
CA ASN A 129 -8.76 -18.63 2.32
C ASN A 129 -7.85 -19.81 1.95
N ASP A 130 -7.49 -19.96 0.67
CA ASP A 130 -6.59 -21.01 0.20
C ASP A 130 -5.21 -20.42 -0.10
N ASP A 131 -4.24 -20.73 0.76
CA ASP A 131 -2.86 -20.27 0.60
C ASP A 131 -2.23 -20.79 -0.70
N LYS A 132 -2.62 -21.98 -1.18
CA LYS A 132 -2.09 -22.51 -2.43
C LYS A 132 -2.53 -21.67 -3.63
N THR A 133 -3.82 -21.32 -3.70
CA THR A 133 -4.34 -20.45 -4.78
C THR A 133 -3.63 -19.09 -4.77
N VAL A 134 -3.36 -18.53 -3.59
CA VAL A 134 -2.65 -17.26 -3.50
C VAL A 134 -1.18 -17.40 -3.87
N ASP A 135 -0.49 -18.45 -3.43
CA ASP A 135 0.93 -18.64 -3.74
C ASP A 135 1.16 -18.95 -5.24
N ASP A 136 0.23 -19.66 -5.89
CA ASP A 136 0.17 -19.78 -7.35
C ASP A 136 0.08 -18.38 -8.01
N LEU A 137 -0.81 -17.50 -7.51
CA LEU A 137 -0.96 -16.12 -8.00
C LEU A 137 0.29 -15.26 -7.75
N LEU A 138 0.92 -15.35 -6.58
CA LEU A 138 2.16 -14.62 -6.27
C LEU A 138 3.29 -15.06 -7.23
N THR A 139 3.36 -16.35 -7.53
CA THR A 139 4.32 -16.89 -8.51
C THR A 139 4.07 -16.31 -9.91
N ASP A 140 2.81 -16.25 -10.34
CA ASP A 140 2.47 -15.69 -11.65
C ASP A 140 2.69 -14.17 -11.70
N LEU A 141 2.37 -13.41 -10.65
CA LEU A 141 2.67 -11.97 -10.57
C LEU A 141 4.18 -11.69 -10.74
N ASN A 142 5.02 -12.56 -10.16
CA ASN A 142 6.47 -12.47 -10.28
C ASN A 142 6.98 -12.81 -11.68
N ARG A 143 6.41 -13.83 -12.34
CA ARG A 143 6.98 -14.42 -13.57
C ARG A 143 6.26 -14.07 -14.87
N ALA A 144 4.98 -13.69 -14.82
CA ALA A 144 4.19 -13.43 -16.01
C ALA A 144 4.80 -12.32 -16.86
N LYS A 145 4.80 -12.51 -18.17
CA LYS A 145 5.39 -11.56 -19.12
C LYS A 145 4.54 -10.30 -19.21
N ILE A 146 5.21 -9.15 -19.12
CA ILE A 146 4.56 -7.83 -19.20
C ILE A 146 4.31 -7.48 -20.67
N LYS A 147 3.04 -7.27 -21.00
CA LYS A 147 2.56 -6.82 -22.31
C LYS A 147 2.61 -5.30 -22.43
N ALA A 148 2.20 -4.58 -21.38
CA ALA A 148 2.19 -3.12 -21.32
C ALA A 148 2.42 -2.59 -19.90
N ALA A 149 3.07 -1.43 -19.77
CA ALA A 149 3.42 -0.80 -18.49
C ALA A 149 2.92 0.66 -18.40
N LYS A 150 2.17 0.97 -17.33
CA LYS A 150 1.66 2.32 -17.01
C LYS A 150 1.69 2.63 -15.50
N LEU A 151 2.65 2.07 -14.75
CA LEU A 151 2.57 1.82 -13.29
C LEU A 151 1.49 0.80 -12.88
N VAL A 152 0.50 0.56 -13.73
CA VAL A 152 -0.24 -0.69 -13.80
C VAL A 152 0.40 -1.56 -14.88
N PHE A 153 0.74 -2.80 -14.53
CA PHE A 153 1.13 -3.81 -15.50
C PHE A 153 -0.11 -4.46 -16.10
N THR A 154 -0.07 -4.64 -17.42
CA THR A 154 -0.93 -5.58 -18.12
C THR A 154 -0.04 -6.73 -18.59
N PHE A 155 -0.39 -7.95 -18.22
CA PHE A 155 0.33 -9.17 -18.60
C PHE A 155 -0.19 -9.74 -19.92
N ASP A 156 0.50 -10.75 -20.47
CA ASP A 156 0.12 -11.40 -21.73
C ASP A 156 -1.27 -12.07 -21.69
N ASN A 157 -1.77 -12.46 -20.51
CA ASN A 157 -3.13 -12.97 -20.28
C ASN A 157 -4.18 -11.84 -20.06
N ASP A 158 -3.82 -10.59 -20.36
CA ASP A 158 -4.62 -9.37 -20.18
C ASP A 158 -5.05 -9.09 -18.72
N LYS A 159 -4.51 -9.82 -17.74
CA LYS A 159 -4.68 -9.52 -16.32
C LYS A 159 -3.76 -8.38 -15.90
N GLN A 160 -4.09 -7.76 -14.78
CA GLN A 160 -3.43 -6.55 -14.32
C GLN A 160 -2.84 -6.68 -12.91
N ALA A 161 -1.83 -5.86 -12.64
CA ALA A 161 -1.26 -5.66 -11.32
C ALA A 161 -0.77 -4.21 -11.14
N VAL A 162 -0.79 -3.72 -9.90
CA VAL A 162 -0.20 -2.44 -9.52
C VAL A 162 1.28 -2.66 -9.22
N PHE A 163 2.14 -1.85 -9.83
CA PHE A 163 3.58 -1.86 -9.59
C PHE A 163 4.03 -0.62 -8.82
N LYS A 164 4.66 -0.80 -7.67
CA LYS A 164 5.34 0.27 -6.93
C LYS A 164 6.85 0.03 -6.92
N PRO A 165 7.65 0.92 -7.52
CA PRO A 165 9.09 0.72 -7.65
C PRO A 165 9.85 0.94 -6.33
N MET A 166 10.94 0.22 -6.16
CA MET A 166 11.90 0.43 -5.09
C MET A 166 12.60 1.79 -5.22
N ARG A 167 12.58 2.53 -4.11
CA ARG A 167 13.26 3.83 -3.98
C ARG A 167 14.53 3.70 -3.14
N PHE A 168 14.39 3.44 -1.85
CA PHE A 168 15.51 3.39 -0.91
C PHE A 168 15.87 1.94 -0.52
N GLY A 169 17.05 1.77 0.10
CA GLY A 169 17.47 0.50 0.70
C GLY A 169 16.60 0.09 1.89
N ARG A 170 16.75 -1.15 2.37
CA ARG A 170 15.95 -1.68 3.48
C ARG A 170 16.21 -0.96 4.80
N ASP A 171 17.42 -0.47 5.01
CA ASP A 171 17.84 0.23 6.23
C ASP A 171 17.50 1.74 6.20
N TYR A 172 16.78 2.22 5.19
CA TYR A 172 16.33 3.61 5.17
C TYR A 172 15.19 3.83 6.16
N GLU A 173 15.42 4.75 7.10
CA GLU A 173 14.40 5.24 8.01
C GLU A 173 13.86 6.60 7.57
N SER A 174 12.56 6.82 7.79
CA SER A 174 11.91 8.10 7.50
C SER A 174 12.54 9.21 8.35
N ASP A 175 12.70 10.39 7.77
CA ASP A 175 13.15 11.58 8.51
C ASP A 175 12.16 11.87 9.66
N PRO A 176 12.62 11.99 10.92
CA PRO A 176 11.76 12.29 12.06
C PRO A 176 10.95 13.60 11.92
N ASN A 177 11.40 14.52 11.05
CA ASN A 177 10.71 15.78 10.75
C ASN A 177 9.66 15.63 9.64
N HIS A 178 9.62 14.50 8.94
CA HIS A 178 8.59 14.23 7.94
C HIS A 178 7.26 13.89 8.62
N PHE A 179 6.22 14.62 8.22
CA PHE A 179 4.85 14.21 8.54
C PHE A 179 4.49 12.96 7.73
N TYR A 180 3.52 12.19 8.24
CA TYR A 180 2.97 10.99 7.59
C TYR A 180 2.50 11.20 6.14
N PHE A 181 2.03 12.41 5.79
CA PHE A 181 1.63 12.75 4.41
C PHE A 181 2.78 13.26 3.52
N SER A 182 4.01 13.28 4.05
CA SER A 182 5.25 13.60 3.34
C SER A 182 6.19 12.40 3.23
N ASP A 183 5.83 11.28 3.85
CA ASP A 183 6.65 10.07 3.80
C ASP A 183 6.63 9.44 2.41
N PHE A 184 7.76 8.88 1.99
CA PHE A 184 7.83 8.18 0.71
C PHE A 184 7.29 6.76 0.88
N GLU A 185 6.46 6.31 -0.06
CA GLU A 185 6.00 4.93 -0.08
C GLU A 185 7.20 3.96 -0.21
N ARG A 186 7.12 2.85 0.56
CA ARG A 186 8.09 1.75 0.56
C ARG A 186 7.45 0.52 -0.07
N HIS A 187 7.93 0.09 -1.24
CA HIS A 187 7.36 -1.08 -1.93
C HIS A 187 7.48 -2.36 -1.10
N ASN A 188 8.56 -2.52 -0.33
CA ASN A 188 8.76 -3.68 0.54
C ASN A 188 7.80 -3.69 1.74
N ALA A 189 7.27 -2.54 2.16
CA ALA A 189 6.24 -2.48 3.20
C ALA A 189 4.93 -3.10 2.71
N GLU A 190 4.54 -2.91 1.44
CA GLU A 190 3.35 -3.54 0.86
C GLU A 190 3.44 -5.08 0.91
N ILE A 191 4.63 -5.61 0.56
CA ILE A 191 4.91 -7.05 0.60
C ILE A 191 4.86 -7.55 2.05
N ALA A 192 5.60 -6.90 2.95
CA ALA A 192 5.69 -7.32 4.35
C ALA A 192 4.32 -7.28 5.06
N THR A 193 3.52 -6.23 4.83
CA THR A 193 2.18 -6.07 5.42
C THR A 193 1.22 -7.14 4.92
N PHE A 194 1.27 -7.50 3.63
CA PHE A 194 0.48 -8.62 3.11
C PHE A 194 0.82 -9.95 3.82
N HIS A 195 2.10 -10.23 4.03
CA HIS A 195 2.51 -11.43 4.76
C HIS A 195 2.16 -11.36 6.25
N LEU A 196 2.28 -10.20 6.90
CA LEU A 196 1.87 -10.03 8.30
C LEU A 196 0.36 -10.22 8.48
N ASP A 197 -0.46 -9.69 7.57
CA ASP A 197 -1.92 -9.94 7.54
C ASP A 197 -2.24 -11.45 7.45
N ARG A 198 -1.47 -12.21 6.66
CA ARG A 198 -1.56 -13.67 6.59
C ARG A 198 -1.17 -14.33 7.92
N VAL A 199 -0.05 -13.92 8.53
CA VAL A 199 0.47 -14.47 9.79
C VAL A 199 -0.48 -14.22 10.96
N LEU A 200 -1.13 -13.04 11.00
CA LEU A 200 -2.14 -12.70 12.00
C LEU A 200 -3.49 -13.42 11.77
N GLY A 201 -3.64 -14.12 10.65
CA GLY A 201 -4.87 -14.84 10.30
C GLY A 201 -6.00 -13.95 9.80
N PHE A 202 -5.74 -12.67 9.53
CA PHE A 202 -6.75 -11.74 9.02
C PHE A 202 -7.17 -12.09 7.59
N ARG A 203 -6.20 -12.35 6.70
CA ARG A 203 -6.42 -12.71 5.29
C ARG A 203 -7.31 -11.69 4.56
N ARG A 204 -7.11 -10.41 4.84
CA ARG A 204 -7.86 -9.27 4.28
C ARG A 204 -6.98 -8.33 3.45
N ALA A 205 -5.67 -8.54 3.44
CA ALA A 205 -4.76 -7.84 2.54
C ALA A 205 -4.79 -8.43 1.13
N VAL A 206 -4.42 -7.61 0.15
CA VAL A 206 -4.40 -7.99 -1.27
C VAL A 206 -3.07 -8.67 -1.61
N PRO A 207 -3.06 -9.81 -2.35
CA PRO A 207 -1.85 -10.52 -2.73
C PRO A 207 -0.78 -9.63 -3.37
N THR A 208 0.40 -9.59 -2.75
CA THR A 208 1.50 -8.71 -3.15
C THR A 208 2.83 -9.46 -3.11
N VAL A 209 3.61 -9.39 -4.19
CA VAL A 209 4.92 -10.07 -4.34
C VAL A 209 6.02 -9.10 -4.74
N GLY A 210 7.27 -9.41 -4.40
CA GLY A 210 8.43 -8.71 -4.97
C GLY A 210 8.73 -9.17 -6.40
N ARG A 211 9.12 -8.25 -7.28
CA ARG A 211 9.61 -8.56 -8.63
C ARG A 211 10.76 -7.62 -9.00
N ILE A 212 11.83 -8.18 -9.55
CA ILE A 212 12.87 -7.41 -10.22
C ILE A 212 12.52 -7.34 -11.70
N VAL A 213 12.43 -6.13 -12.24
CA VAL A 213 12.14 -5.89 -13.65
C VAL A 213 13.34 -5.29 -14.35
N ASN A 214 13.53 -5.67 -15.61
CA ASN A 214 14.47 -4.98 -16.49
C ASN A 214 13.82 -3.70 -17.02
N MET A 215 14.38 -2.55 -16.64
CA MET A 215 13.83 -1.23 -16.95
C MET A 215 13.77 -0.94 -18.45
N THR A 216 14.63 -1.57 -19.25
CA THR A 216 14.64 -1.39 -20.70
C THR A 216 13.56 -2.25 -21.35
N SER A 217 13.66 -3.57 -21.21
CA SER A 217 12.84 -4.54 -21.95
C SER A 217 11.43 -4.73 -21.39
N GLU A 218 11.24 -4.59 -20.07
CA GLU A 218 9.96 -4.83 -19.40
C GLU A 218 9.22 -3.54 -19.04
N LEU A 219 9.93 -2.42 -18.86
CA LEU A 219 9.31 -1.12 -18.59
C LEU A 219 9.33 -0.21 -19.82
N TYR A 220 10.49 0.28 -20.25
CA TYR A 220 10.60 1.29 -21.31
C TYR A 220 10.01 0.85 -22.65
N ASP A 221 10.30 -0.39 -23.08
CA ASP A 221 9.80 -0.93 -24.34
C ASP A 221 8.30 -1.24 -24.30
N LYS A 222 7.76 -1.50 -23.11
CA LYS A 222 6.33 -1.77 -22.86
C LYS A 222 5.55 -0.55 -22.41
N ALA A 223 6.22 0.58 -22.18
CA ALA A 223 5.61 1.79 -21.65
C ALA A 223 4.74 2.48 -22.70
N GLU A 224 3.61 3.04 -22.25
CA GLU A 224 2.84 3.93 -23.11
C GLU A 224 3.62 5.21 -23.46
N LYS A 225 3.25 5.87 -24.56
CA LYS A 225 3.96 7.06 -25.07
C LYS A 225 4.18 8.16 -24.03
N LYS A 226 3.24 8.36 -23.10
CA LYS A 226 3.36 9.37 -22.03
C LYS A 226 4.40 8.97 -20.99
N LEU A 227 4.37 7.74 -20.50
CA LEU A 227 5.34 7.20 -19.54
C LEU A 227 6.73 7.08 -20.18
N LYS A 228 6.82 6.58 -21.43
CA LYS A 228 8.08 6.38 -22.17
C LYS A 228 8.90 7.67 -22.32
N LYS A 229 8.23 8.83 -22.45
CA LYS A 229 8.88 10.15 -22.52
C LYS A 229 9.50 10.62 -21.20
N THR A 230 9.17 9.98 -20.08
CA THR A 230 9.71 10.33 -18.77
C THR A 230 10.99 9.59 -18.43
N PHE A 231 11.44 8.67 -19.31
CA PHE A 231 12.70 7.95 -19.14
C PHE A 231 13.88 8.79 -19.60
N PHE A 232 15.00 8.66 -18.90
CA PHE A 232 16.26 9.31 -19.21
C PHE A 232 17.43 8.51 -18.64
N ILE A 233 18.64 8.87 -19.04
CA ILE A 233 19.89 8.33 -18.51
C ILE A 233 20.50 9.34 -17.55
N SER A 234 20.79 8.93 -16.32
CA SER A 234 21.41 9.81 -15.33
C SER A 234 22.87 10.14 -15.67
N PRO A 235 23.49 11.16 -15.03
CA PRO A 235 24.92 11.42 -15.18
C PRO A 235 25.81 10.22 -14.84
N ALA A 236 25.35 9.35 -13.92
CA ALA A 236 26.00 8.10 -13.53
C ALA A 236 25.71 6.92 -14.50
N LYS A 237 25.08 7.18 -15.65
CA LYS A 237 24.74 6.20 -16.70
C LYS A 237 23.70 5.14 -16.28
N ASN A 238 22.86 5.44 -15.30
CA ASN A 238 21.75 4.57 -14.91
C ASN A 238 20.48 4.91 -15.71
N HIS A 239 19.66 3.90 -15.99
CA HIS A 239 18.32 4.09 -16.53
C HIS A 239 17.38 4.61 -15.43
N CYS A 240 16.69 5.72 -15.71
CA CYS A 240 15.78 6.36 -14.78
C CYS A 240 14.45 6.71 -15.44
N PHE A 241 13.38 6.85 -14.62
CA PHE A 241 12.11 7.44 -15.04
C PHE A 241 11.47 8.28 -13.93
N VAL A 242 10.71 9.30 -14.32
CA VAL A 242 9.97 10.17 -13.37
C VAL A 242 8.52 9.73 -13.18
N SER A 243 7.90 9.15 -14.21
CA SER A 243 6.44 8.97 -14.30
C SER A 243 5.67 10.30 -14.21
N ARG A 244 4.35 10.24 -13.99
CA ARG A 244 3.48 11.41 -13.77
C ARG A 244 2.56 11.14 -12.58
N CYS A 245 2.75 11.90 -11.51
CA CYS A 245 1.96 11.84 -10.28
C CYS A 245 2.02 13.19 -9.56
N ASP A 246 1.15 13.37 -8.56
CA ASP A 246 1.03 14.64 -7.83
C ASP A 246 2.17 14.86 -6.82
N TYR A 247 2.76 13.78 -6.30
CA TYR A 247 3.77 13.82 -5.24
C TYR A 247 5.13 13.36 -5.73
N TYR A 248 6.10 14.27 -5.75
CA TYR A 248 7.52 13.96 -6.01
C TYR A 248 7.79 13.22 -7.34
N CYS A 249 6.95 13.41 -8.36
CA CYS A 249 7.24 12.99 -9.73
C CYS A 249 8.00 14.09 -10.48
N ASP A 250 9.24 14.33 -10.06
CA ASP A 250 10.19 15.24 -10.72
C ASP A 250 11.56 14.56 -10.95
N THR A 251 12.46 15.22 -11.68
CA THR A 251 13.79 14.68 -12.02
C THR A 251 14.66 14.42 -10.79
N THR A 252 14.50 15.19 -9.72
CA THR A 252 15.28 15.04 -8.47
C THR A 252 14.91 13.75 -7.75
N HIS A 253 13.64 13.37 -7.81
CA HIS A 253 13.08 12.20 -7.15
C HIS A 253 12.80 11.04 -8.11
N ALA A 254 13.41 11.05 -9.31
CA ALA A 254 13.24 10.00 -10.31
C ALA A 254 13.62 8.62 -9.76
N ILE A 255 12.97 7.57 -10.26
CA ILE A 255 13.32 6.18 -9.94
C ILE A 255 14.41 5.73 -10.90
N CYS A 256 15.52 5.24 -10.36
CA CYS A 256 16.71 4.86 -11.13
C CYS A 256 17.14 3.42 -10.81
N GLY A 257 17.48 2.63 -11.83
CA GLY A 257 18.12 1.33 -11.67
C GLY A 257 19.63 1.44 -11.39
N LEU A 258 20.30 0.30 -11.36
CA LEU A 258 21.76 0.23 -11.20
C LEU A 258 22.38 -0.97 -11.98
N PRO A 259 22.60 -0.85 -13.30
CA PRO A 259 22.24 0.29 -14.15
C PRO A 259 20.79 0.25 -14.66
N ASP A 260 20.22 -0.94 -14.90
CA ASP A 260 18.95 -1.11 -15.61
C ASP A 260 17.97 -2.10 -14.94
N LEU A 261 18.31 -2.65 -13.78
CA LEU A 261 17.40 -3.46 -12.98
C LEU A 261 16.70 -2.61 -11.91
N LYS A 262 15.42 -2.90 -11.67
CA LYS A 262 14.64 -2.24 -10.63
C LYS A 262 13.72 -3.23 -9.94
N GLU A 263 13.88 -3.39 -8.63
CA GLU A 263 12.89 -4.09 -7.81
C GLU A 263 11.63 -3.23 -7.64
N GLY A 264 10.49 -3.88 -7.42
CA GLY A 264 9.28 -3.26 -6.91
C GLY A 264 8.29 -4.29 -6.38
N SER A 265 7.23 -3.80 -5.75
CA SER A 265 6.10 -4.63 -5.34
C SER A 265 5.10 -4.72 -6.48
N VAL A 266 4.59 -5.92 -6.72
CA VAL A 266 3.57 -6.24 -7.71
C VAL A 266 2.36 -6.78 -6.96
N GLN A 267 1.29 -5.99 -6.89
CA GLN A 267 0.04 -6.34 -6.22
C GLN A 267 -1.03 -6.65 -7.26
N VAL A 268 -1.76 -7.75 -7.09
CA VAL A 268 -2.87 -8.09 -8.01
C VAL A 268 -3.88 -6.96 -8.08
N PHE A 269 -4.36 -6.64 -9.29
CA PHE A 269 -5.43 -5.67 -9.43
C PHE A 269 -6.73 -6.23 -8.84
N LEU A 270 -7.53 -5.39 -8.18
CA LEU A 270 -8.84 -5.83 -7.71
C LEU A 270 -9.79 -6.11 -8.89
N PRO A 271 -10.82 -6.95 -8.72
CA PRO A 271 -11.83 -7.13 -9.76
C PRO A 271 -12.40 -5.79 -10.22
N ASP A 272 -12.82 -5.74 -11.49
CA ASP A 272 -13.39 -4.54 -12.09
C ASP A 272 -14.55 -3.97 -11.23
N GLU A 273 -14.56 -2.66 -11.03
CA GLU A 273 -15.52 -2.01 -10.14
C GLU A 273 -16.96 -2.04 -10.65
N GLY A 274 -17.15 -2.15 -11.97
CA GLY A 274 -18.46 -2.39 -12.58
C GLY A 274 -18.99 -3.80 -12.32
N VAL A 275 -18.12 -4.74 -11.94
CA VAL A 275 -18.48 -6.13 -11.62
C VAL A 275 -18.55 -6.34 -10.10
N VAL A 276 -17.55 -5.87 -9.36
CA VAL A 276 -17.48 -5.90 -7.90
C VAL A 276 -17.34 -4.47 -7.37
N PRO A 277 -18.46 -3.78 -7.06
CA PRO A 277 -18.41 -2.40 -6.58
C PRO A 277 -17.75 -2.31 -5.20
N ARG A 278 -16.96 -1.26 -5.00
CA ARG A 278 -16.22 -1.02 -3.75
C ARG A 278 -16.77 0.21 -3.03
N ARG A 279 -16.48 0.33 -1.73
CA ARG A 279 -16.92 1.45 -0.90
C ARG A 279 -15.73 2.18 -0.31
N HIS A 280 -15.77 3.52 -0.37
CA HIS A 280 -14.80 4.38 0.28
C HIS A 280 -15.43 5.02 1.52
N ASN A 281 -14.88 4.71 2.70
CA ASN A 281 -15.40 5.23 3.96
C ASN A 281 -14.31 6.04 4.67
N ARG A 282 -14.65 7.21 5.19
CA ARG A 282 -13.73 8.03 5.98
C ARG A 282 -13.54 7.41 7.36
N SER A 283 -12.28 7.16 7.76
CA SER A 283 -11.96 6.69 9.11
C SER A 283 -12.38 7.72 10.16
N PRO A 284 -13.01 7.30 11.28
CA PRO A 284 -13.29 8.18 12.40
C PRO A 284 -12.02 8.56 13.17
N TYR A 285 -10.92 7.81 13.00
CA TYR A 285 -9.59 8.10 13.55
C TYR A 285 -8.65 8.73 12.52
N ARG A 286 -9.19 9.28 11.42
CA ARG A 286 -8.39 10.01 10.44
C ARG A 286 -7.64 11.16 11.13
N ARG A 287 -6.37 11.36 10.78
CA ARG A 287 -5.59 12.51 11.24
C ARG A 287 -6.01 13.83 10.59
N THR A 288 -5.39 14.91 11.03
CA THR A 288 -5.68 16.28 10.57
C THR A 288 -5.12 16.60 9.19
N TYR A 289 -4.02 15.96 8.78
CA TYR A 289 -3.25 16.26 7.56
C TYR A 289 -2.85 17.74 7.47
N SER A 290 -2.40 18.31 8.58
CA SER A 290 -2.04 19.72 8.67
C SER A 290 -0.80 19.92 9.56
N LYS A 291 0.12 20.79 9.10
CA LYS A 291 1.32 21.19 9.86
C LYS A 291 1.00 22.13 11.03
N LYS A 292 -0.17 22.80 11.02
CA LYS A 292 -0.58 23.77 12.05
C LYS A 292 -1.38 23.09 13.15
N ASN A 293 -2.54 22.56 12.80
CA ASN A 293 -3.40 21.81 13.72
C ASN A 293 -3.03 20.33 13.62
N GLN A 294 -2.16 19.86 14.50
CA GLN A 294 -1.59 18.50 14.45
C GLN A 294 -2.33 17.49 15.32
N VAL A 295 -3.23 17.95 16.20
CA VAL A 295 -3.97 17.12 17.16
C VAL A 295 -5.42 17.05 16.70
N ALA A 296 -5.88 15.85 16.34
CA ALA A 296 -7.28 15.53 16.12
C ALA A 296 -8.00 15.30 17.45
N GLU A 297 -9.33 15.45 17.47
CA GLU A 297 -10.15 15.27 18.68
C GLU A 297 -9.90 13.92 19.37
N TRP A 298 -9.80 12.84 18.60
CA TRP A 298 -9.54 11.49 19.10
C TRP A 298 -8.15 11.32 19.73
N GLN A 299 -7.19 12.21 19.44
CA GLN A 299 -5.86 12.19 20.06
C GLN A 299 -5.84 12.85 21.44
N SER A 300 -6.83 13.71 21.73
CA SER A 300 -6.94 14.45 23.00
C SER A 300 -8.04 13.93 23.92
N ASP A 301 -9.11 13.36 23.37
CA ASP A 301 -10.27 12.90 24.14
C ASP A 301 -10.27 11.37 24.29
N MET A 302 -10.04 10.91 25.52
CA MET A 302 -10.04 9.48 25.88
C MET A 302 -11.43 8.84 25.75
N ASN A 303 -12.52 9.61 25.79
CA ASN A 303 -13.89 9.11 25.64
C ASN A 303 -14.40 9.15 24.20
N TYR A 304 -13.57 9.60 23.24
CA TYR A 304 -13.95 9.76 21.83
C TYR A 304 -14.64 8.53 21.22
N CYS A 305 -14.13 7.32 21.51
CA CYS A 305 -14.72 6.07 21.01
C CYS A 305 -16.17 5.89 21.51
N THR A 306 -16.39 6.11 22.81
CA THR A 306 -17.70 5.98 23.45
C THR A 306 -18.66 7.04 22.92
N ASP A 307 -18.22 8.30 22.89
CA ASP A 307 -19.11 9.44 22.70
C ASP A 307 -19.34 9.78 21.22
N LYS A 308 -18.39 9.44 20.33
CA LYS A 308 -18.41 9.85 18.91
C LYS A 308 -18.36 8.70 17.92
N VAL A 309 -17.83 7.53 18.29
CA VAL A 309 -17.68 6.39 17.36
C VAL A 309 -18.81 5.39 17.55
N LYS A 310 -18.96 4.82 18.76
CA LYS A 310 -19.96 3.78 19.07
C LYS A 310 -21.40 4.23 18.84
N VAL A 311 -21.70 5.52 19.03
CA VAL A 311 -23.03 6.09 18.80
C VAL A 311 -23.39 6.24 17.31
N LYS A 312 -22.41 6.18 16.39
CA LYS A 312 -22.69 6.31 14.96
C LYS A 312 -23.33 5.04 14.43
N ARG A 313 -24.43 5.18 13.69
CA ARG A 313 -25.20 4.08 13.07
C ARG A 313 -24.34 3.00 12.41
N GLN A 314 -23.26 3.40 11.73
CA GLN A 314 -22.39 2.49 11.01
C GLN A 314 -21.44 1.66 11.90
N TYR A 315 -21.24 2.04 13.16
CA TYR A 315 -20.37 1.35 14.12
C TYR A 315 -21.13 0.79 15.32
N ALA A 316 -22.38 1.22 15.53
CA ALA A 316 -23.21 0.78 16.65
C ALA A 316 -23.52 -0.72 16.61
N HIS A 317 -23.66 -1.30 15.42
CA HIS A 317 -23.98 -2.72 15.22
C HIS A 317 -23.17 -3.33 14.07
N GLY A 318 -22.90 -4.64 14.17
CA GLY A 318 -22.14 -5.41 13.19
C GLY A 318 -20.63 -5.35 13.40
N ARG A 319 -19.87 -5.79 12.39
CA ARG A 319 -18.42 -6.00 12.48
C ARG A 319 -17.55 -4.76 12.28
N LYS A 320 -18.08 -3.66 11.74
CA LYS A 320 -17.27 -2.50 11.30
C LYS A 320 -16.37 -1.89 12.39
N LEU A 321 -16.81 -1.88 13.64
CA LEU A 321 -15.97 -1.37 14.73
C LEU A 321 -14.84 -2.36 15.08
N LEU A 322 -15.11 -3.66 15.02
CA LEU A 322 -14.09 -4.70 15.20
C LEU A 322 -13.07 -4.67 14.04
N ASP A 323 -13.54 -4.53 12.80
CA ASP A 323 -12.68 -4.38 11.62
C ASP A 323 -11.73 -3.18 11.76
N LEU A 324 -12.22 -2.09 12.34
CA LEU A 324 -11.43 -0.89 12.59
C LEU A 324 -10.36 -1.12 13.66
N VAL A 325 -10.68 -1.89 14.71
CA VAL A 325 -9.70 -2.27 15.75
C VAL A 325 -8.64 -3.20 15.17
N ASP A 326 -9.03 -4.24 14.42
CA ASP A 326 -8.10 -5.15 13.76
C ASP A 326 -7.15 -4.42 12.81
N LEU A 327 -7.69 -3.50 11.99
CA LEU A 327 -6.90 -2.68 11.09
C LEU A 327 -5.89 -1.82 11.88
N HIS A 328 -6.32 -1.17 12.96
CA HIS A 328 -5.41 -0.36 13.77
C HIS A 328 -4.38 -1.19 14.56
N ILE A 329 -4.67 -2.45 14.90
CA ILE A 329 -3.68 -3.38 15.45
C ILE A 329 -2.60 -3.67 14.40
N LEU A 330 -3.00 -3.97 13.16
CA LEU A 330 -2.07 -4.16 12.05
C LEU A 330 -1.22 -2.90 11.82
N ASP A 331 -1.86 -1.74 11.71
CA ASP A 331 -1.21 -0.45 11.47
C ASP A 331 -0.19 -0.10 12.57
N TYR A 332 -0.54 -0.39 13.82
CA TYR A 332 0.36 -0.18 14.95
C TYR A 332 1.61 -1.06 14.86
N LEU A 333 1.46 -2.35 14.51
CA LEU A 333 2.58 -3.28 14.38
C LEU A 333 3.56 -2.88 13.26
N ILE A 334 3.05 -2.31 12.17
CA ILE A 334 3.88 -1.87 11.03
C ILE A 334 4.30 -0.40 11.11
N GLY A 335 3.87 0.34 12.14
CA GLY A 335 4.15 1.77 12.29
C GLY A 335 3.48 2.67 11.23
N THR A 336 2.39 2.21 10.61
CA THR A 336 1.66 3.03 9.63
C THR A 336 0.77 4.04 10.33
N THR A 337 0.72 5.27 9.80
CA THR A 337 -0.09 6.36 10.37
C THR A 337 -1.05 6.93 9.31
N PHE A 338 -2.35 6.66 9.46
CA PHE A 338 -3.44 7.21 8.65
C PHE A 338 -4.11 8.42 9.31
#